data_AF-A0A0Q8S6I5-F1
#
_entry.id   AF-A0A0Q8S6I5-F1
#
_cell.length_a   1.000
_cell.length_b   1.000
_cell.length_c   1.000
_cell.angle_alpha   90.00
_cell.angle_beta   90.00
_cell.angle_gamma   90.00
#
_symmetry.space_group_name_H-M   'P 1'
#
loop_
_entity.id
_entity.type
_entity.pdbx_description
1 polymer ?
#
loop_
_entity_poly.entity_id
_entity_poly.type
_entity_poly.pdbx_seq_one_letter_code
_entity_poly.pdbx_strand_id
1 'polypeptide(L)' 'MEDEEGVMSTGERLIYMANQIARNLASEGGERSAEMVADHIRSFWDPSMRQRIVALAADRPNALSPIAAAAVRRIAAA' A
#
# COMPACT_ATOMS: atom_id res chain seq x y z
N MET A 1 -12.40 14.27 27.23
CA MET A 1 -11.54 14.59 26.08
C MET A 1 -11.57 13.37 25.18
N GLU A 2 -12.77 13.01 24.72
CA GLU A 2 -13.47 13.58 23.56
C GLU A 2 -12.74 13.21 22.28
N ASP A 3 -13.39 12.30 21.57
CA ASP A 3 -13.15 11.80 20.23
C ASP A 3 -12.73 12.91 19.25
N GLU A 4 -11.48 12.86 18.76
CA GLU A 4 -11.11 13.50 17.50
C GLU A 4 -11.41 12.53 16.34
N GLU A 5 -12.70 12.34 16.06
CA GLU A 5 -13.19 11.68 14.86
C GLU A 5 -12.98 12.63 13.66
N GLY A 6 -12.12 12.26 12.69
CA GLY A 6 -12.20 12.85 11.35
C GLY A 6 -10.93 12.96 10.47
N VAL A 7 -9.72 12.72 10.97
CA VAL A 7 -8.50 12.80 10.13
C VAL A 7 -7.77 11.46 10.13
N MET A 8 -7.77 10.79 8.97
CA MET A 8 -6.92 9.62 8.74
C MET A 8 -5.46 9.98 9.03
N SER A 9 -4.79 9.16 9.83
CA SER A 9 -3.35 9.28 10.02
C SER A 9 -2.62 9.13 8.69
N THR A 10 -1.41 9.67 8.60
CA THR A 10 -0.57 9.51 7.39
C THR A 10 -0.40 8.04 7.01
N GLY A 11 -0.29 7.13 8.00
CA GLY A 11 -0.15 5.70 7.75
C GLY A 11 -1.43 5.07 7.17
N GLU A 12 -2.60 5.40 7.74
CA GLU A 12 -3.88 4.95 7.19
C GLU A 12 -4.10 5.47 5.78
N ARG A 13 -3.66 6.70 5.49
CA ARG A 13 -3.72 7.26 4.13
C ARG A 13 -2.84 6.50 3.15
N LEU A 14 -1.63 6.09 3.54
CA LEU A 14 -0.76 5.26 2.69
C LEU A 14 -1.41 3.90 2.40
N ILE A 15 -1.95 3.23 3.42
CA ILE A 15 -2.66 1.95 3.27
C ILE A 15 -3.84 2.11 2.32
N TYR A 16 -4.65 3.15 2.51
CA TYR A 16 -5.79 3.45 1.67
C TYR A 16 -5.39 3.68 0.21
N MET A 17 -4.36 4.50 -0.05
CA MET A 17 -3.87 4.74 -1.40
C MET A 17 -3.32 3.46 -2.05
N ALA A 18 -2.54 2.66 -1.33
CA ALA A 18 -2.03 1.37 -1.84
C ALA A 18 -3.18 0.43 -2.23
N ASN A 19 -4.23 0.34 -1.40
CA ASN A 19 -5.43 -0.43 -1.70
C ASN A 19 -6.26 0.17 -2.84
N GLN A 20 -6.30 1.49 -3.01
CA GLN A 20 -6.94 2.12 -4.17
C GLN A 20 -6.23 1.78 -5.47
N ILE A 21 -4.90 1.89 -5.50
CA ILE A 21 -4.10 1.53 -6.68
C ILE A 21 -4.32 0.05 -7.03
N ALA A 22 -4.30 -0.83 -6.02
CA ALA A 22 -4.53 -2.26 -6.22
C ALA A 22 -5.94 -2.57 -6.77
N ARG A 23 -6.98 -1.89 -6.29
CA ARG A 23 -8.35 -2.04 -6.82
C ARG A 23 -8.45 -1.61 -8.28
N ASN A 24 -7.82 -0.49 -8.64
CA ASN A 24 -7.86 0.03 -10.00
C ASN A 24 -7.13 -0.88 -11.00
N LEU A 25 -6.12 -1.61 -10.54
CA LEU A 25 -5.30 -2.51 -11.36
C LEU A 25 -5.71 -3.99 -11.22
N ALA A 26 -6.78 -4.31 -10.49
CA ALA A 26 -7.18 -5.68 -10.19
C ALA A 26 -7.60 -6.48 -11.44
N SER A 27 -8.06 -5.82 -12.50
CA SER A 27 -8.52 -6.45 -13.74
C SER A 27 -7.41 -7.15 -14.54
N GLU A 28 -6.14 -6.85 -14.26
CA GLU A 28 -4.97 -7.41 -14.98
C GLU A 28 -4.59 -8.83 -14.51
N GLY A 29 -5.19 -9.32 -13.41
CA GLY A 29 -4.93 -10.63 -12.84
C GLY A 29 -3.86 -10.62 -11.73
N GLY A 30 -4.05 -11.44 -10.69
CA GLY A 30 -3.41 -11.26 -9.38
C GLY A 30 -1.90 -10.98 -9.36
N GLU A 31 -1.10 -11.76 -10.08
CA GLU A 31 0.37 -11.59 -10.11
C GLU A 31 0.79 -10.33 -10.89
N ARG A 32 0.23 -10.13 -12.09
CA ARG A 32 0.48 -8.96 -12.93
C ARG A 32 -0.01 -7.67 -12.26
N SER A 33 -1.17 -7.71 -11.60
CA SER A 33 -1.68 -6.60 -10.79
C SER A 33 -0.70 -6.23 -9.67
N ALA A 34 -0.11 -7.20 -8.98
CA ALA A 34 0.84 -6.92 -7.90
C ALA A 34 2.15 -6.28 -8.41
N GLU A 35 2.64 -6.72 -9.57
CA GLU A 35 3.79 -6.11 -10.26
C GLU A 35 3.49 -4.66 -10.65
N MET A 36 2.37 -4.41 -11.33
CA MET A 36 1.97 -3.08 -11.78
C MET A 36 1.76 -2.11 -10.60
N VAL A 37 1.18 -2.59 -9.49
CA VAL A 37 1.05 -1.78 -8.27
C VAL A 37 2.42 -1.44 -7.69
N ALA A 38 3.36 -2.39 -7.65
CA ALA A 38 4.70 -2.15 -7.15
C ALA A 38 5.48 -1.17 -8.03
N ASP A 39 5.34 -1.25 -9.36
CA ASP A 39 5.91 -0.28 -10.31
C ASP A 39 5.32 1.12 -10.12
N HIS A 40 4.00 1.22 -9.99
CA HIS A 40 3.30 2.48 -9.76
C HIS A 40 3.79 3.14 -8.46
N ILE A 41 3.81 2.41 -7.35
CA ILE A 41 4.30 2.95 -6.08
C ILE A 41 5.77 3.37 -6.19
N ARG A 42 6.63 2.58 -6.83
CA ARG A 42 8.05 2.96 -7.01
C ARG A 42 8.24 4.22 -7.84
N SER A 43 7.38 4.45 -8.83
CA SER A 43 7.47 5.57 -9.76
C SER A 43 6.94 6.88 -9.16
N PHE A 44 5.90 6.80 -8.34
CA PHE A 44 5.18 7.99 -7.86
C PHE A 44 5.35 8.29 -6.38
N TRP A 45 5.83 7.34 -5.57
CA TRP A 45 6.07 7.57 -4.15
C TRP A 45 7.54 7.80 -3.84
N ASP A 46 7.80 8.83 -3.05
CA ASP A 46 9.10 9.09 -2.45
C ASP A 46 9.64 7.92 -1.62
N PRO A 47 10.97 7.81 -1.46
CA PRO A 47 11.62 6.75 -0.70
C PRO A 47 11.04 6.54 0.72
N SER A 48 10.73 7.62 1.44
CA SER A 48 10.19 7.55 2.81
C SER A 48 8.79 6.94 2.87
N MET A 49 7.93 7.24 1.91
CA MET A 49 6.59 6.64 1.82
C MET A 49 6.68 5.14 1.56
N ARG A 50 7.61 4.70 0.70
CA ARG A 50 7.86 3.28 0.41
C ARG A 50 8.36 2.54 1.65
N GLN A 51 9.31 3.10 2.38
CA GLN A 51 9.76 2.53 3.65
C GLN A 51 8.63 2.43 4.68
N ARG A 52 7.79 3.47 4.76
CA ARG A 52 6.68 3.51 5.72
C ARG A 52 5.60 2.48 5.42
N ILE A 53 5.23 2.28 4.15
CA ILE A 53 4.24 1.27 3.79
C ILE A 53 4.76 -0.17 3.99
N VAL A 54 6.06 -0.39 3.81
CA VAL A 54 6.71 -1.67 4.14
C VAL A 54 6.62 -1.94 5.66
N ALA A 55 6.94 -0.96 6.49
CA ALA A 55 6.81 -1.09 7.94
C ALA A 55 5.35 -1.32 8.37
N LEU A 56 4.40 -0.58 7.79
CA LEU A 56 2.97 -0.74 8.06
C LEU A 56 2.45 -2.11 7.65
N ALA A 57 2.94 -2.69 6.56
CA ALA A 57 2.56 -4.03 6.13
C ALA A 57 3.02 -5.12 7.12
N ALA A 58 4.15 -4.91 7.79
CA ALA A 58 4.66 -5.81 8.83
C ALA A 58 3.87 -5.67 10.15
N ASP A 59 3.56 -4.43 10.56
CA ASP A 59 2.80 -4.12 11.77
C ASP A 59 1.32 -4.51 11.65
N ARG A 60 0.73 -4.32 10.46
CA ARG A 60 -0.70 -4.50 10.18
C ARG A 60 -0.94 -5.37 8.95
N PRO A 61 -0.67 -6.69 9.03
CA PRO A 61 -0.72 -7.58 7.87
C PRO A 61 -2.11 -7.68 7.22
N ASN A 62 -3.18 -7.40 7.97
CA ASN A 62 -4.56 -7.46 7.49
C ASN A 62 -5.09 -6.13 6.92
N ALA A 63 -4.31 -5.05 6.97
CA ALA A 63 -4.75 -3.74 6.52
C ALA A 63 -4.64 -3.54 4.99
N LEU A 64 -3.81 -4.35 4.33
CA LEU A 64 -3.63 -4.33 2.89
C LEU A 64 -4.44 -5.44 2.23
N SER A 65 -5.00 -5.14 1.06
CA SER A 65 -5.58 -6.15 0.18
C SER A 65 -4.50 -7.16 -0.27
N PRO A 66 -4.86 -8.38 -0.68
CA PRO A 66 -3.88 -9.39 -1.11
C PRO A 66 -2.93 -8.90 -2.22
N ILE A 67 -3.44 -8.14 -3.19
CA ILE A 67 -2.65 -7.56 -4.27
C ILE A 67 -1.70 -6.47 -3.74
N ALA A 68 -2.20 -5.55 -2.90
CA ALA A 68 -1.37 -4.49 -2.31
C ALA A 68 -0.28 -5.07 -1.40
N ALA A 69 -0.59 -6.06 -0.57
CA ALA A 69 0.38 -6.76 0.27
C ALA A 69 1.46 -7.45 -0.57
N ALA A 70 1.07 -8.11 -1.67
CA ALA A 70 2.00 -8.73 -2.61
C ALA A 70 2.91 -7.69 -3.30
N ALA A 71 2.38 -6.53 -3.66
CA ALA A 71 3.16 -5.43 -4.23
C ALA A 71 4.17 -4.87 -3.21
N VAL A 72 3.75 -4.65 -1.96
CA VAL A 72 4.63 -4.15 -0.90
C VAL A 72 5.76 -5.13 -0.58
N ARG A 73 5.51 -6.45 -0.61
CA ARG A 73 6.58 -7.45 -0.49
C ARG A 73 7.62 -7.34 -1.60
N ARG A 74 7.22 -7.01 -2.83
CA ARG A 74 8.17 -6.79 -3.95
C ARG A 74 9.01 -5.53 -3.73
N ILE A 75 8.40 -4.46 -3.21
CA ILE A 75 9.12 -3.22 -2.88
C ILE A 75 10.15 -3.46 -1.79
N ALA A 76 9.86 -4.30 -0.79
CA ALA A 76 10.78 -4.62 0.29
C ALA A 76 11.96 -5.52 -0.13
N ALA A 77 11.82 -6.24 -1.25
CA ALA A 77 12.82 -7.18 -1.75
C ALA A 77 13.75 -6.59 -2.83
N ALA A 78 13.50 -5.34 -3.25
CA ALA A 78 14.30 -4.60 -4.23
C ALA A 78 15.30 -3.67 -3.53
#